data_AF-A0A9E3D5H2-F1
#
_entry.id   AF-A0A9E3D5H2-F1
#
_cell.length_a   1.000
_cell.length_b   1.000
_cell.length_c   1.000
_cell.angle_alpha   90.00
_cell.angle_beta   90.00
_cell.angle_gamma   90.00
#
_symmetry.space_group_name_H-M   'P 1'
#
loop_
_entity.id
_entity.type
_entity.pdbx_description
1 polymer ?
#
loop_
_entity_poly.entity_id
_entity_poly.type
_entity_poly.pdbx_seq_one_letter_code
_entity_poly.pdbx_strand_id
1 'polypeptide(L)'
;MSLAFVRPEPSPVLFRGIAATAWRVALYVALGAFTLSPLLWVRVPPLVDYPSHIARMWILVHRDGISELARNYTVHWRLLPDLAMDLIVPVLSTMMTVEQAGRVFIGMMMATLIGGTAALHRAIYGSVGIWPIWSVLFIYNAELFWGFPTLFATGVYLFAFSGWIATRHWRAGARISSFSAVASLLCVLHLFAFGLFALSVVAYEFGSRPNLRRASPRSLVAWAAIFLQFIPGLLIWYATLLPGRLSVTDNGDFALSKTYALFSPFIFGFLPVAVFDQLLAPLFIAFLGVAIVTRSLKLACEMRLPIVAMIVVSALMPHVISGSWFVDLRLPVMLPFIIIASTRFEPRSRRVVLPITAVALTVLGLRVWTVSQTWRDYDRWFTEF
;
A
#
# COMPACT_ATOMS: atom_id res chain seq x y z
N MET A 1 -39.91 35.85 -37.18
CA MET A 1 -40.06 34.75 -36.21
C MET A 1 -38.64 34.34 -35.77
N SER A 2 -38.11 34.96 -34.72
CA SER A 2 -36.74 34.72 -34.23
C SER A 2 -36.84 34.07 -32.86
N LEU A 3 -36.52 32.77 -32.78
CA LEU A 3 -36.46 32.00 -31.54
C LEU A 3 -35.08 32.23 -30.90
N ALA A 4 -35.03 33.10 -29.90
CA ALA A 4 -33.84 33.28 -29.06
C ALA A 4 -33.66 32.03 -28.19
N PHE A 5 -32.60 31.25 -28.47
CA PHE A 5 -32.13 30.18 -27.61
C PHE A 5 -31.57 30.77 -26.32
N VAL A 6 -32.36 30.73 -25.24
CA VAL A 6 -31.86 30.98 -23.89
C VAL A 6 -30.96 29.80 -23.51
N ARG A 7 -29.64 30.02 -23.47
CA ARG A 7 -28.70 29.04 -22.91
C ARG A 7 -28.97 28.95 -21.40
N PRO A 8 -29.21 27.76 -20.83
CA PRO A 8 -29.39 27.62 -19.39
C PRO A 8 -28.08 27.96 -18.69
N GLU A 9 -28.08 28.99 -17.85
CA GLU A 9 -26.94 29.28 -16.98
C GLU A 9 -26.77 28.13 -15.97
N PRO A 10 -25.55 27.59 -15.78
CA PRO A 10 -25.32 26.52 -14.83
C PRO A 10 -25.66 26.98 -13.41
N SER A 11 -26.45 26.18 -12.69
CA SER A 11 -26.97 26.56 -11.38
C SER A 11 -25.85 26.74 -10.33
N PRO A 12 -26.00 27.66 -9.35
CA PRO A 12 -25.01 27.91 -8.29
C PRO A 12 -24.63 26.68 -7.45
N VAL A 13 -25.51 25.66 -7.42
CA VAL A 13 -25.30 24.38 -6.73
C VAL A 13 -24.23 23.55 -7.43
N LEU A 14 -24.19 23.57 -8.77
CA LEU A 14 -23.19 22.86 -9.56
C LEU A 14 -21.79 23.45 -9.32
N PHE A 15 -21.67 24.78 -9.32
CA PHE A 15 -20.40 25.46 -9.05
C PHE A 15 -19.86 25.19 -7.64
N ARG A 16 -20.73 25.19 -6.61
CA ARG A 16 -20.33 24.84 -5.23
C ARG A 16 -19.85 23.40 -5.12
N GLY A 17 -20.47 22.45 -5.82
CA GLY A 17 -20.05 21.04 -5.86
C GLY A 17 -18.70 20.83 -6.56
N ILE A 18 -18.49 21.50 -7.70
CA ILE A 18 -17.24 21.46 -8.47
C ILE A 18 -16.09 22.07 -7.66
N ALA A 19 -16.29 23.28 -7.11
CA ALA A 19 -15.28 23.93 -6.27
C ALA A 19 -14.95 23.08 -5.03
N ALA A 20 -15.97 22.47 -4.39
CA ALA A 20 -15.78 21.58 -3.25
C ALA A 20 -14.97 20.31 -3.56
N THR A 21 -15.02 19.83 -4.79
CA THR A 21 -14.25 18.67 -5.25
C THR A 21 -12.84 19.08 -5.65
N ALA A 22 -12.69 20.22 -6.34
CA ALA A 22 -11.39 20.73 -6.81
C ALA A 22 -10.41 21.01 -5.67
N TRP A 23 -10.83 21.67 -4.59
CA TRP A 23 -9.91 21.96 -3.48
C TRP A 23 -9.47 20.69 -2.75
N ARG A 24 -10.33 19.66 -2.67
CA ARG A 24 -9.96 18.38 -2.05
C ARG A 24 -8.91 17.68 -2.90
N VAL A 25 -9.11 17.63 -4.21
CA VAL A 25 -8.10 17.09 -5.13
C VAL A 25 -6.78 17.85 -4.98
N ALA A 26 -6.82 19.18 -4.94
CA ALA A 26 -5.64 20.00 -4.70
C ALA A 26 -4.95 19.67 -3.37
N LEU A 27 -5.71 19.44 -2.29
CA LEU A 27 -5.16 19.02 -1.00
C LEU A 27 -4.48 17.65 -1.08
N TYR A 28 -5.10 16.67 -1.74
CA TYR A 28 -4.52 15.35 -1.94
C TYR A 28 -3.22 15.41 -2.74
N VAL A 29 -3.22 16.19 -3.83
CA VAL A 29 -2.03 16.42 -4.66
C VAL A 29 -0.95 17.14 -3.87
N ALA A 30 -1.29 18.20 -3.13
CA ALA A 30 -0.33 18.98 -2.36
C ALA A 30 0.33 18.15 -1.24
N LEU A 31 -0.48 17.46 -0.41
CA LEU A 31 0.06 16.63 0.66
C LEU A 31 0.80 15.41 0.11
N GLY A 32 0.28 14.76 -0.94
CA GLY A 32 0.98 13.67 -1.61
C GLY A 32 2.32 14.10 -2.19
N ALA A 33 2.34 15.19 -2.98
CA ALA A 33 3.58 15.73 -3.55
C ALA A 33 4.57 16.16 -2.47
N PHE A 34 4.10 16.77 -1.39
CA PHE A 34 4.94 17.11 -0.24
C PHE A 34 5.57 15.86 0.39
N THR A 35 4.77 14.81 0.61
CA THR A 35 5.26 13.51 1.10
C THR A 35 6.28 12.88 0.16
N LEU A 36 6.11 12.97 -1.17
CA LEU A 36 7.03 12.40 -2.17
C LEU A 36 8.29 13.25 -2.40
N SER A 37 8.30 14.51 -1.93
CA SER A 37 9.34 15.49 -2.24
C SER A 37 10.78 15.07 -1.92
N PRO A 38 11.09 14.23 -0.92
CA PRO A 38 12.47 13.77 -0.68
C PRO A 38 13.12 13.09 -1.87
N LEU A 39 12.33 12.42 -2.73
CA LEU A 39 12.82 11.76 -3.95
C LEU A 39 13.42 12.73 -4.97
N LEU A 40 13.06 14.02 -4.89
CA LEU A 40 13.58 15.05 -5.79
C LEU A 40 15.02 15.47 -5.43
N TRP A 41 15.46 15.18 -4.21
CA TRP A 41 16.71 15.71 -3.64
C TRP A 41 17.83 14.69 -3.53
N VAL A 42 17.64 13.49 -4.07
CA VAL A 42 18.59 12.39 -3.97
C VAL A 42 18.67 11.67 -5.32
N ARG A 43 19.85 11.18 -5.69
CA ARG A 43 20.02 10.36 -6.90
C ARG A 43 19.56 8.93 -6.67
N VAL A 44 19.97 8.35 -5.54
CA VAL A 44 19.63 6.99 -5.10
C VAL A 44 19.12 7.06 -3.66
N PRO A 45 17.80 6.93 -3.41
CA PRO A 45 17.26 6.89 -2.05
C PRO A 45 17.98 5.84 -1.19
N PRO A 46 18.52 6.21 -0.01
CA PRO A 46 19.30 5.31 0.84
C PRO A 46 18.39 4.39 1.66
N LEU A 47 17.58 3.58 0.96
CA LEU A 47 16.79 2.49 1.55
C LEU A 47 17.66 1.24 1.60
N VAL A 48 17.49 0.40 2.62
CA VAL A 48 18.50 -0.64 2.96
C VAL A 48 18.81 -1.58 1.80
N ASP A 49 17.79 -2.21 1.19
CA ASP A 49 17.99 -3.20 0.11
C ASP A 49 17.95 -2.56 -1.29
N TYR A 50 17.57 -1.28 -1.39
CA TYR A 50 17.35 -0.62 -2.67
C TYR A 50 18.60 -0.53 -3.57
N PRO A 51 19.83 -0.30 -3.06
CA PRO A 51 21.03 -0.37 -3.88
C PRO A 51 21.19 -1.72 -4.60
N SER A 52 20.94 -2.83 -3.92
CA SER A 52 20.98 -4.17 -4.50
C SER A 52 19.90 -4.35 -5.58
N HIS A 53 18.71 -3.82 -5.34
CA HIS A 53 17.63 -3.84 -6.33
C HIS A 53 17.96 -3.01 -7.58
N ILE A 54 18.54 -1.83 -7.42
CA ILE A 54 18.94 -0.98 -8.54
C ILE A 54 20.10 -1.57 -9.32
N ALA A 55 21.10 -2.14 -8.66
CA ALA A 55 22.18 -2.86 -9.33
C ALA A 55 21.63 -3.99 -10.22
N ARG A 56 20.67 -4.75 -9.70
CA ARG A 56 19.97 -5.80 -10.47
C ARG A 56 19.23 -5.26 -11.68
N MET A 57 18.50 -4.15 -11.55
CA MET A 57 17.83 -3.50 -12.69
C MET A 57 18.83 -2.98 -13.72
N TRP A 58 19.96 -2.44 -13.25
CA TRP A 58 21.01 -1.94 -14.12
C TRP A 58 21.63 -3.06 -14.95
N ILE A 59 21.94 -4.20 -14.33
CA ILE A 59 22.41 -5.41 -15.03
C ILE A 59 21.36 -5.88 -16.03
N LEU A 60 20.09 -5.97 -15.63
CA LEU A 60 19.01 -6.44 -16.49
C LEU A 60 18.86 -5.60 -17.77
N VAL A 61 19.02 -4.28 -17.65
CA VAL A 61 18.91 -3.33 -18.77
C VAL A 61 20.17 -3.33 -19.65
N HIS A 62 21.37 -3.42 -19.08
CA HIS A 62 22.63 -3.21 -19.82
C HIS A 62 23.38 -4.50 -20.20
N ARG A 63 22.95 -5.68 -19.73
CA ARG A 63 23.67 -6.95 -19.93
C ARG A 63 24.07 -7.21 -21.38
N ASP A 64 23.18 -6.96 -22.33
CA ASP A 64 23.39 -7.32 -23.73
C ASP A 64 24.33 -6.32 -24.43
N GLY A 65 24.56 -5.13 -23.84
CA GLY A 65 25.48 -4.12 -24.33
C GLY A 65 26.87 -4.13 -23.69
N ILE A 66 27.09 -4.92 -22.63
CA ILE A 66 28.34 -4.94 -21.86
C ILE A 66 28.84 -6.39 -21.74
N SER A 67 29.95 -6.70 -22.42
CA SER A 67 30.53 -8.04 -22.51
C SER A 67 30.86 -8.65 -21.15
N GLU A 68 31.29 -7.85 -20.18
CA GLU A 68 31.61 -8.27 -18.81
C GLU A 68 30.34 -8.74 -18.09
N LEU A 69 29.23 -8.03 -18.26
CA LEU A 69 27.95 -8.43 -17.66
C LEU A 69 27.40 -9.70 -18.31
N ALA A 70 27.42 -9.77 -19.64
CA ALA A 70 26.94 -10.94 -20.38
C ALA A 70 27.71 -12.22 -20.01
N ARG A 71 29.00 -12.10 -19.68
CA ARG A 71 29.85 -13.23 -19.24
C ARG A 71 29.58 -13.67 -17.80
N ASN A 72 29.17 -12.75 -16.92
CA ASN A 72 29.03 -13.03 -15.49
C ASN A 72 27.57 -13.22 -15.02
N TYR A 73 26.57 -12.79 -15.80
CA TYR A 73 25.16 -12.83 -15.43
C TYR A 73 24.29 -13.47 -16.51
N THR A 74 23.48 -14.46 -16.12
CA THR A 74 22.44 -15.06 -16.96
C THR A 74 21.04 -14.71 -16.45
N VAL A 75 20.16 -14.27 -17.36
CA VAL A 75 18.77 -13.96 -17.01
C VAL A 75 17.91 -15.19 -17.24
N HIS A 76 17.38 -15.74 -16.16
CA HIS A 76 16.45 -16.85 -16.19
C HIS A 76 15.04 -16.36 -15.88
N TRP A 77 14.34 -15.83 -16.90
CA TRP A 77 12.97 -15.36 -16.75
C TRP A 77 12.04 -16.47 -16.30
N ARG A 78 11.40 -16.26 -15.16
CA ARG A 78 10.37 -17.13 -14.59
C ARG A 78 9.30 -16.24 -13.98
N LEU A 79 8.04 -16.69 -14.00
CA LEU A 79 6.95 -16.02 -13.29
C LEU A 79 7.12 -16.25 -11.79
N LEU A 80 7.95 -15.44 -11.14
CA LEU A 80 8.17 -15.47 -9.69
C LEU A 80 7.28 -14.42 -9.02
N PRO A 81 6.79 -14.67 -7.79
CA PRO A 81 5.92 -13.73 -7.11
C PRO A 81 6.73 -12.63 -6.39
N ASP A 82 7.56 -11.93 -7.18
CA ASP A 82 8.43 -10.82 -6.79
C ASP A 82 8.96 -10.06 -8.04
N LEU A 83 8.08 -9.80 -9.02
CA LEU A 83 8.46 -9.21 -10.31
C LEU A 83 8.03 -7.74 -10.49
N ALA A 84 7.52 -7.10 -9.43
CA ALA A 84 7.03 -5.72 -9.53
C ALA A 84 8.06 -4.75 -10.13
N MET A 85 9.31 -4.78 -9.63
CA MET A 85 10.36 -3.89 -10.12
C MET A 85 10.86 -4.31 -11.50
N ASP A 86 11.02 -5.62 -11.73
CA ASP A 86 11.48 -6.23 -12.99
C ASP A 86 10.59 -5.89 -14.19
N LEU A 87 9.29 -5.75 -13.95
CA LEU A 87 8.32 -5.43 -15.00
C LEU A 87 8.21 -3.93 -15.27
N ILE A 88 8.55 -3.08 -14.29
CA ILE A 88 8.31 -1.63 -14.37
C ILE A 88 9.59 -0.87 -14.68
N VAL A 89 10.67 -1.11 -13.94
CA VAL A 89 11.89 -0.31 -14.04
C VAL A 89 12.54 -0.43 -15.43
N PRO A 90 12.73 -1.62 -16.02
CA PRO A 90 13.30 -1.73 -17.37
C PRO A 90 12.49 -1.00 -18.44
N VAL A 91 11.14 -1.01 -18.32
CA VAL A 91 10.26 -0.29 -19.24
C VAL A 91 10.45 1.22 -19.10
N LEU A 92 10.49 1.73 -17.87
CA LEU A 92 10.78 3.14 -17.61
C LEU A 92 12.18 3.52 -18.11
N SER A 93 13.17 2.63 -17.98
CA SER A 93 14.54 2.85 -18.42
C SER A 93 14.71 2.99 -19.94
N THR A 94 13.66 2.77 -20.73
CA THR A 94 13.67 3.13 -22.15
C THR A 94 13.60 4.65 -22.39
N MET A 95 13.16 5.42 -21.39
CA MET A 95 12.95 6.88 -21.49
C MET A 95 13.80 7.70 -20.50
N MET A 96 14.44 7.05 -19.54
CA MET A 96 15.19 7.70 -18.46
C MET A 96 16.29 6.77 -17.94
N THR A 97 17.20 7.27 -17.10
CA THR A 97 18.24 6.40 -16.51
C THR A 97 17.62 5.38 -15.53
N VAL A 98 18.35 4.31 -15.22
CA VAL A 98 17.87 3.28 -14.27
C VAL A 98 17.63 3.88 -12.88
N GLU A 99 18.45 4.84 -12.44
CA GLU A 99 18.29 5.52 -11.16
C GLU A 99 17.06 6.43 -11.15
N GLN A 100 16.76 7.11 -12.27
CA GLN A 100 15.51 7.87 -12.42
C GLN A 100 14.30 6.94 -12.39
N ALA A 101 14.34 5.83 -13.15
CA ALA A 101 13.28 4.85 -13.19
C ALA A 101 13.01 4.22 -11.80
N GLY A 102 14.07 3.93 -11.05
CA GLY A 102 13.97 3.46 -9.68
C GLY A 102 13.33 4.46 -8.72
N ARG A 103 13.71 5.75 -8.81
CA ARG A 103 13.06 6.82 -8.02
C ARG A 103 11.58 6.97 -8.37
N VAL A 104 11.24 6.89 -9.66
CA VAL A 104 9.85 6.88 -10.10
C VAL A 104 9.10 5.68 -9.53
N PHE A 105 9.71 4.48 -9.53
CA PHE A 105 9.11 3.29 -8.94
C PHE A 105 8.84 3.45 -7.43
N ILE A 106 9.78 4.03 -6.66
CA ILE A 106 9.55 4.37 -5.25
C ILE A 106 8.40 5.38 -5.11
N GLY A 107 8.37 6.42 -5.95
CA GLY A 107 7.26 7.36 -6.00
C GLY A 107 5.91 6.68 -6.26
N MET A 108 5.88 5.67 -7.14
CA MET A 108 4.70 4.85 -7.41
C MET A 108 4.30 4.00 -6.19
N MET A 109 5.25 3.42 -5.46
CA MET A 109 4.96 2.71 -4.19
C MET A 109 4.22 3.64 -3.21
N MET A 110 4.75 4.84 -3.00
CA MET A 110 4.17 5.83 -2.09
C MET A 110 2.79 6.32 -2.58
N ALA A 111 2.68 6.66 -3.85
CA ALA A 111 1.45 7.18 -4.44
C ALA A 111 0.32 6.15 -4.46
N THR A 112 0.63 4.88 -4.73
CA THR A 112 -0.38 3.80 -4.76
C THR A 112 -0.95 3.52 -3.37
N LEU A 113 -0.18 3.63 -2.30
CA LEU A 113 -0.70 3.56 -0.92
C LEU A 113 -1.70 4.69 -0.64
N ILE A 114 -1.35 5.94 -0.96
CA ILE A 114 -2.23 7.11 -0.74
C ILE A 114 -3.51 6.98 -1.57
N GLY A 115 -3.37 6.73 -2.87
CA GLY A 115 -4.50 6.60 -3.79
C GLY A 115 -5.36 5.38 -3.49
N GLY A 116 -4.74 4.26 -3.12
CA GLY A 116 -5.41 3.02 -2.76
C GLY A 116 -6.27 3.17 -1.50
N THR A 117 -5.76 3.86 -0.47
CA THR A 117 -6.53 4.15 0.74
C THR A 117 -7.75 5.01 0.42
N ALA A 118 -7.57 6.05 -0.40
CA ALA A 118 -8.66 6.92 -0.84
C ALA A 118 -9.71 6.15 -1.67
N ALA A 119 -9.26 5.27 -2.57
CA ALA A 119 -10.12 4.43 -3.38
C ALA A 119 -10.92 3.44 -2.54
N LEU A 120 -10.30 2.78 -1.55
CA LEU A 120 -10.98 1.86 -0.64
C LEU A 120 -12.00 2.60 0.23
N HIS A 121 -11.64 3.76 0.78
CA HIS A 121 -12.59 4.60 1.53
C HIS A 121 -13.79 4.99 0.68
N ARG A 122 -13.57 5.41 -0.58
CA ARG A 122 -14.64 5.72 -1.52
C ARG A 122 -15.55 4.51 -1.79
N ALA A 123 -14.98 3.31 -1.96
CA ALA A 123 -15.76 2.10 -2.21
C ALA A 123 -16.67 1.74 -1.02
N ILE A 124 -16.22 1.98 0.21
CA ILE A 124 -16.98 1.70 1.43
C ILE A 124 -18.04 2.77 1.68
N TYR A 125 -17.68 4.05 1.52
CA TYR A 125 -18.48 5.17 2.00
C TYR A 125 -19.16 6.02 0.91
N GLY A 126 -18.93 5.71 -0.36
CA GLY A 126 -19.46 6.44 -1.52
C GLY A 126 -18.74 7.74 -1.85
N SER A 127 -17.87 8.26 -0.97
CA SER A 127 -17.08 9.47 -1.21
C SER A 127 -15.72 9.41 -0.51
N VAL A 128 -14.73 10.13 -1.04
CA VAL A 128 -13.36 10.15 -0.49
C VAL A 128 -13.30 11.01 0.79
N GLY A 129 -13.93 12.19 0.80
CA GLY A 129 -13.79 13.13 1.92
C GLY A 129 -12.35 13.65 2.08
N ILE A 130 -12.00 14.12 3.27
CA ILE A 130 -10.62 14.56 3.62
C ILE A 130 -9.91 13.46 4.40
N TRP A 131 -10.64 12.70 5.22
CA TRP A 131 -10.08 11.75 6.19
C TRP A 131 -8.99 10.81 5.63
N PRO A 132 -9.14 10.22 4.44
CA PRO A 132 -8.14 9.28 3.93
C PRO A 132 -6.78 9.89 3.61
N ILE A 133 -6.66 11.21 3.42
CA ILE A 133 -5.35 11.83 3.11
C ILE A 133 -4.35 11.66 4.25
N TRP A 134 -4.82 11.48 5.48
CA TRP A 134 -3.95 11.27 6.64
C TRP A 134 -3.18 9.96 6.61
N SER A 135 -3.42 9.09 5.62
CA SER A 135 -2.54 7.94 5.35
C SER A 135 -1.11 8.36 5.00
N VAL A 136 -0.88 9.59 4.54
CA VAL A 136 0.46 10.15 4.29
C VAL A 136 1.39 10.07 5.49
N LEU A 137 0.83 10.06 6.71
CA LEU A 137 1.60 9.94 7.96
C LEU A 137 2.30 8.59 8.12
N PHE A 138 1.86 7.57 7.37
CA PHE A 138 2.33 6.18 7.47
C PHE A 138 3.13 5.74 6.23
N ILE A 139 3.38 6.65 5.27
CA ILE A 139 4.12 6.32 4.06
C ILE A 139 5.59 6.00 4.36
N TYR A 140 6.17 6.75 5.30
CA TYR A 140 7.49 6.50 5.84
C TYR A 140 7.40 5.44 6.94
N ASN A 141 7.42 4.17 6.53
CA ASN A 141 7.32 2.97 7.38
C ASN A 141 8.47 2.00 7.13
N ALA A 142 8.55 0.92 7.93
CA ALA A 142 9.68 0.01 7.89
C ALA A 142 9.84 -0.69 6.53
N GLU A 143 8.76 -1.08 5.84
CA GLU A 143 8.88 -1.70 4.50
C GLU A 143 9.52 -0.75 3.49
N LEU A 144 9.12 0.53 3.50
CA LEU A 144 9.75 1.52 2.64
C LEU A 144 11.21 1.72 3.04
N PHE A 145 11.51 1.79 4.34
CA PHE A 145 12.88 1.97 4.83
C PHE A 145 13.81 0.83 4.40
N TRP A 146 13.36 -0.42 4.51
CA TRP A 146 14.10 -1.58 4.03
C TRP A 146 14.19 -1.63 2.50
N GLY A 147 13.37 -0.84 1.78
CA GLY A 147 13.40 -0.80 0.32
C GLY A 147 12.65 -1.96 -0.32
N PHE A 148 11.70 -2.58 0.39
CA PHE A 148 10.99 -3.75 -0.11
C PHE A 148 10.03 -3.39 -1.25
N PRO A 149 10.20 -3.96 -2.46
CA PRO A 149 9.31 -3.72 -3.60
C PRO A 149 7.87 -4.21 -3.35
N THR A 150 7.69 -5.07 -2.35
CA THR A 150 6.40 -5.58 -1.85
C THR A 150 5.37 -4.48 -1.63
N LEU A 151 5.82 -3.31 -1.18
CA LEU A 151 4.96 -2.18 -0.86
C LEU A 151 4.20 -1.65 -2.08
N PHE A 152 4.79 -1.73 -3.28
CA PHE A 152 4.10 -1.39 -4.53
C PHE A 152 2.89 -2.32 -4.75
N ALA A 153 3.12 -3.63 -4.67
CA ALA A 153 2.06 -4.63 -4.86
C ALA A 153 0.96 -4.49 -3.79
N THR A 154 1.33 -4.17 -2.55
CA THR A 154 0.39 -3.87 -1.45
C THR A 154 -0.44 -2.61 -1.73
N GLY A 155 0.15 -1.56 -2.30
CA GLY A 155 -0.57 -0.38 -2.78
C GLY A 155 -1.57 -0.72 -3.90
N VAL A 156 -1.17 -1.55 -4.86
CA VAL A 156 -2.07 -2.05 -5.93
C VAL A 156 -3.20 -2.90 -5.36
N TYR A 157 -2.93 -3.72 -4.33
CA TYR A 157 -3.95 -4.51 -3.64
C TYR A 157 -5.10 -3.65 -3.09
N LEU A 158 -4.83 -2.45 -2.56
CA LEU A 158 -5.89 -1.55 -2.09
C LEU A 158 -6.88 -1.18 -3.19
N PHE A 159 -6.39 -0.92 -4.40
CA PHE A 159 -7.23 -0.66 -5.55
C PHE A 159 -8.00 -1.91 -5.99
N ALA A 160 -7.34 -3.08 -5.98
CA ALA A 160 -8.01 -4.35 -6.28
C ALA A 160 -9.17 -4.62 -5.31
N PHE A 161 -8.94 -4.43 -4.01
CA PHE A 161 -9.96 -4.65 -2.99
C PHE A 161 -11.07 -3.60 -3.03
N SER A 162 -10.73 -2.33 -3.28
CA SER A 162 -11.70 -1.28 -3.59
C SER A 162 -12.60 -1.66 -4.77
N GLY A 163 -11.98 -2.13 -5.86
CA GLY A 163 -12.68 -2.63 -7.04
C GLY A 163 -13.61 -3.78 -6.73
N TRP A 164 -13.18 -4.76 -5.92
CA TRP A 164 -14.00 -5.91 -5.53
C TRP A 164 -15.28 -5.46 -4.82
N ILE A 165 -15.16 -4.49 -3.90
CA ILE A 165 -16.31 -3.91 -3.17
C ILE A 165 -17.22 -3.12 -4.13
N ALA A 166 -16.64 -2.25 -4.96
CA ALA A 166 -17.39 -1.37 -5.86
C ALA A 166 -18.19 -2.14 -6.94
N THR A 167 -17.69 -3.29 -7.37
CA THR A 167 -18.26 -4.12 -8.45
C THR A 167 -19.24 -5.19 -7.95
N ARG A 168 -19.72 -5.10 -6.70
CA ARG A 168 -20.70 -6.05 -6.13
C ARG A 168 -21.97 -6.27 -6.98
N HIS A 169 -22.31 -5.27 -7.81
CA HIS A 169 -23.49 -5.27 -8.67
C HIS A 169 -23.26 -5.95 -10.03
N TRP A 170 -22.01 -6.28 -10.37
CA TRP A 170 -21.66 -6.94 -11.62
C TRP A 170 -22.21 -8.37 -11.69
N ARG A 171 -22.40 -8.86 -12.91
CA ARG A 171 -22.70 -10.28 -13.17
C ARG A 171 -21.55 -11.14 -12.65
N ALA A 172 -21.87 -12.25 -12.00
CA ALA A 172 -20.89 -13.10 -11.31
C ALA A 172 -19.73 -13.53 -12.22
N GLY A 173 -20.01 -14.02 -13.43
CA GLY A 173 -18.96 -14.44 -14.38
C GLY A 173 -17.98 -13.32 -14.71
N ALA A 174 -18.47 -12.15 -15.13
CA ALA A 174 -17.62 -11.00 -15.46
C ALA A 174 -16.79 -10.51 -14.26
N ARG A 175 -17.39 -10.51 -13.06
CA ARG A 175 -16.69 -10.15 -11.82
C ARG A 175 -15.57 -11.14 -11.54
N ILE A 176 -15.85 -12.45 -11.51
CA ILE A 176 -14.84 -13.47 -11.23
C ILE A 176 -13.73 -13.45 -12.28
N SER A 177 -14.04 -13.43 -13.58
CA SER A 177 -13.02 -13.38 -14.63
C SER A 177 -12.10 -12.15 -14.51
N SER A 178 -12.66 -10.97 -14.21
CA SER A 178 -11.87 -9.75 -14.04
C SER A 178 -10.93 -9.86 -12.83
N PHE A 179 -11.46 -10.33 -11.70
CA PHE A 179 -10.65 -10.47 -10.49
C PHE A 179 -9.72 -11.69 -10.52
N SER A 180 -9.93 -12.67 -11.39
CA SER A 180 -8.93 -13.70 -11.71
C SER A 180 -7.68 -13.09 -12.30
N ALA A 181 -7.85 -12.18 -13.28
CA ALA A 181 -6.71 -11.47 -13.88
C ALA A 181 -6.02 -10.58 -12.86
N VAL A 182 -6.78 -9.83 -12.03
CA VAL A 182 -6.22 -8.98 -10.98
C VAL A 182 -5.48 -9.80 -9.92
N ALA A 183 -6.04 -10.91 -9.44
CA ALA A 183 -5.39 -11.77 -8.46
C ALA A 183 -4.10 -12.40 -9.04
N SER A 184 -4.13 -12.81 -10.30
CA SER A 184 -2.93 -13.33 -10.99
C SER A 184 -1.85 -12.27 -11.12
N LEU A 185 -2.23 -11.03 -11.48
CA LEU A 185 -1.32 -9.90 -11.51
C LEU A 185 -0.71 -9.63 -10.13
N LEU A 186 -1.53 -9.58 -9.07
CA LEU A 186 -1.02 -9.42 -7.71
C LEU A 186 -0.05 -10.54 -7.33
N CYS A 187 -0.32 -11.78 -7.74
CA CYS A 187 0.57 -12.91 -7.50
C CYS A 187 1.93 -12.70 -8.19
N VAL A 188 1.94 -12.23 -9.43
CA VAL A 188 3.17 -11.93 -10.19
C VAL A 188 3.92 -10.73 -9.57
N LEU A 189 3.19 -9.69 -9.16
CA LEU A 189 3.80 -8.51 -8.53
C LEU A 189 4.45 -8.88 -7.20
N HIS A 190 3.71 -9.54 -6.30
CA HIS A 190 4.24 -10.08 -5.06
C HIS A 190 3.27 -11.04 -4.34
N LEU A 191 3.76 -12.18 -3.84
CA LEU A 191 2.91 -13.21 -3.18
C LEU A 191 2.12 -12.65 -1.99
N PHE A 192 2.74 -11.76 -1.20
CA PHE A 192 2.11 -11.14 -0.04
C PHE A 192 0.85 -10.35 -0.43
N ALA A 193 0.89 -9.57 -1.52
CA ALA A 193 -0.26 -8.78 -1.96
C ALA A 193 -1.40 -9.66 -2.47
N PHE A 194 -1.08 -10.78 -3.12
CA PHE A 194 -2.06 -11.80 -3.49
C PHE A 194 -2.73 -12.44 -2.26
N GLY A 195 -1.94 -12.86 -1.27
CA GLY A 195 -2.46 -13.43 -0.03
C GLY A 195 -3.31 -12.42 0.76
N LEU A 196 -2.88 -11.16 0.81
CA LEU A 196 -3.61 -10.07 1.44
C LEU A 196 -4.94 -9.78 0.73
N PHE A 197 -4.96 -9.83 -0.60
CA PHE A 197 -6.20 -9.72 -1.38
C PHE A 197 -7.16 -10.87 -1.07
N ALA A 198 -6.68 -12.12 -1.09
CA ALA A 198 -7.49 -13.28 -0.76
C ALA A 198 -8.07 -13.21 0.65
N LEU A 199 -7.24 -12.89 1.65
CA LEU A 199 -7.65 -12.72 3.04
C LEU A 199 -8.76 -11.68 3.17
N SER A 200 -8.59 -10.53 2.52
CA SER A 200 -9.52 -9.40 2.61
C SER A 200 -10.85 -9.69 1.92
N VAL A 201 -10.82 -10.31 0.74
CA VAL A 201 -12.02 -10.74 0.01
C VAL A 201 -12.80 -11.76 0.82
N VAL A 202 -12.14 -12.81 1.34
CA VAL A 202 -12.80 -13.87 2.11
C VAL A 202 -13.39 -13.31 3.41
N ALA A 203 -12.61 -12.55 4.18
CA ALA A 203 -13.07 -11.95 5.42
C ALA A 203 -14.22 -10.94 5.19
N TYR A 204 -14.15 -10.15 4.11
CA TYR A 204 -15.20 -9.19 3.77
C TYR A 204 -16.49 -9.89 3.35
N GLU A 205 -16.42 -10.90 2.48
CA GLU A 205 -17.60 -11.63 2.00
C GLU A 205 -18.25 -12.43 3.15
N PHE A 206 -17.46 -13.04 4.04
CA PHE A 206 -17.97 -13.70 5.24
C PHE A 206 -18.61 -12.71 6.23
N GLY A 207 -18.02 -11.52 6.37
CA GLY A 207 -18.51 -10.44 7.23
C GLY A 207 -19.82 -9.83 6.74
N SER A 208 -19.91 -9.57 5.43
CA SER A 208 -20.99 -8.80 4.79
C SER A 208 -22.17 -9.64 4.29
N ARG A 209 -22.01 -10.96 4.12
CA ARG A 209 -23.09 -11.85 3.62
C ARG A 209 -23.48 -12.92 4.64
N PRO A 210 -24.48 -12.67 5.50
CA PRO A 210 -24.94 -13.65 6.50
C PRO A 210 -25.34 -15.01 5.90
N ASN A 211 -25.85 -15.04 4.67
CA ASN A 211 -26.21 -16.28 3.98
C ASN A 211 -25.02 -17.21 3.73
N LEU A 212 -23.80 -16.67 3.58
CA LEU A 212 -22.59 -17.47 3.40
C LEU A 212 -22.19 -18.23 4.69
N ARG A 213 -22.73 -17.83 5.84
CA ARG A 213 -22.46 -18.48 7.14
C ARG A 213 -23.32 -19.72 7.40
N ARG A 214 -24.38 -19.93 6.60
CA ARG A 214 -25.37 -20.99 6.83
C ARG A 214 -24.92 -22.38 6.36
N ALA A 215 -23.71 -22.52 5.81
CA ALA A 215 -23.13 -23.79 5.32
C ALA A 215 -24.06 -24.66 4.44
N SER A 216 -25.00 -24.03 3.75
CA SER A 216 -25.90 -24.66 2.77
C SER A 216 -25.18 -24.99 1.45
N PRO A 217 -25.72 -25.90 0.61
CA PRO A 217 -25.19 -26.15 -0.74
C PRO A 217 -25.06 -24.87 -1.58
N ARG A 218 -26.02 -23.95 -1.47
CA ARG A 218 -25.97 -22.65 -2.17
C ARG A 218 -24.80 -21.77 -1.70
N SER A 219 -24.50 -21.75 -0.40
CA SER A 219 -23.33 -21.04 0.11
C SER A 219 -22.02 -21.70 -0.30
N LEU A 220 -21.96 -23.04 -0.42
CA LEU A 220 -20.77 -23.73 -0.93
C LEU A 220 -20.50 -23.36 -2.39
N VAL A 221 -21.53 -23.32 -3.25
CA VAL A 221 -21.39 -22.86 -4.65
C VAL A 221 -20.93 -21.41 -4.71
N ALA A 222 -21.49 -20.54 -3.86
CA ALA A 222 -21.08 -19.13 -3.81
C ALA A 222 -19.61 -18.97 -3.35
N TRP A 223 -19.16 -19.76 -2.36
CA TRP A 223 -17.76 -19.79 -1.96
C TRP A 223 -16.86 -20.32 -3.08
N ALA A 224 -17.22 -21.43 -3.71
CA ALA A 224 -16.47 -21.98 -4.85
C ALA A 224 -16.31 -20.95 -5.97
N ALA A 225 -17.37 -20.20 -6.29
CA ALA A 225 -17.30 -19.11 -7.26
C ALA A 225 -16.35 -17.97 -6.83
N ILE A 226 -16.35 -17.59 -5.55
CA ILE A 226 -15.39 -16.60 -5.02
C ILE A 226 -13.96 -17.15 -5.08
N PHE A 227 -13.74 -18.42 -4.76
CA PHE A 227 -12.40 -19.03 -4.77
C PHE A 227 -11.84 -19.23 -6.19
N LEU A 228 -12.71 -19.39 -7.19
CA LEU A 228 -12.32 -19.54 -8.60
C LEU A 228 -11.42 -18.39 -9.08
N GLN A 229 -11.58 -17.19 -8.53
CA GLN A 229 -10.73 -16.05 -8.90
C GLN A 229 -9.25 -16.24 -8.51
N PHE A 230 -8.97 -17.04 -7.49
CA PHE A 230 -7.60 -17.23 -7.00
C PHE A 230 -6.88 -18.37 -7.72
N ILE A 231 -7.61 -19.25 -8.43
CA ILE A 231 -7.04 -20.45 -9.05
C ILE A 231 -5.86 -20.13 -9.98
N PRO A 232 -5.96 -19.19 -10.95
CA PRO A 232 -4.84 -18.95 -11.86
C PRO A 232 -3.59 -18.43 -11.13
N GLY A 233 -3.76 -17.55 -10.14
CA GLY A 233 -2.65 -17.09 -9.29
C GLY A 233 -2.04 -18.23 -8.46
N LEU A 234 -2.86 -19.12 -7.90
CA LEU A 234 -2.37 -20.32 -7.19
C LEU A 234 -1.60 -21.26 -8.12
N LEU A 235 -2.03 -21.43 -9.37
CA LEU A 235 -1.32 -22.24 -10.36
C LEU A 235 0.02 -21.62 -10.73
N ILE A 236 0.09 -20.29 -10.90
CA ILE A 236 1.35 -19.57 -11.11
C ILE A 236 2.28 -19.81 -9.93
N TRP A 237 1.82 -19.54 -8.71
CA TRP A 237 2.63 -19.75 -7.50
C TRP A 237 3.08 -21.20 -7.35
N TYR A 238 2.19 -22.17 -7.55
CA TYR A 238 2.54 -23.59 -7.50
C TYR A 238 3.65 -23.95 -8.50
N ALA A 239 3.59 -23.43 -9.73
CA ALA A 239 4.63 -23.65 -10.74
C ALA A 239 6.00 -23.04 -10.37
N THR A 240 6.06 -22.14 -9.38
CA THR A 240 7.32 -21.59 -8.86
C THR A 240 7.99 -22.46 -7.81
N LEU A 241 7.24 -23.37 -7.18
CA LEU A 241 7.76 -24.24 -6.12
C LEU A 241 8.76 -25.24 -6.73
N LEU A 242 10.03 -25.10 -6.37
CA LEU A 242 11.09 -26.03 -6.77
C LEU A 242 11.17 -27.20 -5.78
N PRO A 243 11.09 -28.46 -6.23
CA PRO A 243 11.31 -29.62 -5.37
C PRO A 243 12.71 -29.61 -4.74
N GLY A 244 12.81 -29.91 -3.44
CA GLY A 244 14.10 -30.17 -2.77
C GLY A 244 14.87 -28.95 -2.24
N ARG A 245 14.32 -27.73 -2.28
CA ARG A 245 14.93 -26.59 -1.56
C ARG A 245 14.58 -26.65 -0.08
N LEU A 246 15.60 -26.62 0.78
CA LEU A 246 15.43 -26.37 2.21
C LEU A 246 14.78 -25.00 2.40
N SER A 247 13.57 -25.00 2.95
CA SER A 247 12.81 -23.79 3.26
C SER A 247 12.90 -23.53 4.75
N VAL A 248 13.54 -22.42 5.14
CA VAL A 248 13.60 -22.00 6.54
C VAL A 248 12.33 -21.22 6.86
N THR A 249 11.62 -21.67 7.89
CA THR A 249 10.54 -20.92 8.54
C THR A 249 10.93 -20.76 10.00
N ASP A 250 10.97 -19.51 10.46
CA ASP A 250 11.38 -19.16 11.81
C ASP A 250 10.50 -18.05 12.36
N ASN A 251 10.16 -18.12 13.64
CA ASN A 251 9.43 -17.08 14.34
C ASN A 251 10.36 -15.97 14.87
N GLY A 252 11.68 -16.17 14.81
CA GLY A 252 12.67 -15.27 15.38
C GLY A 252 12.56 -15.21 16.91
N ASP A 253 13.22 -14.23 17.53
CA ASP A 253 12.90 -13.86 18.90
C ASP A 253 11.48 -13.28 18.93
N PHE A 254 10.55 -14.02 19.52
CA PHE A 254 9.14 -13.66 19.52
C PHE A 254 8.90 -12.27 20.12
N ALA A 255 9.57 -11.91 21.22
CA ALA A 255 9.33 -10.63 21.88
C ALA A 255 9.89 -9.47 21.03
N LEU A 256 11.13 -9.58 20.58
CA LEU A 256 11.78 -8.50 19.81
C LEU A 256 11.17 -8.34 18.42
N SER A 257 10.99 -9.44 17.69
CA SER A 257 10.50 -9.42 16.30
C SER A 257 9.05 -8.92 16.24
N LYS A 258 8.18 -9.39 17.15
CA LYS A 258 6.79 -8.93 17.20
C LYS A 258 6.65 -7.50 17.67
N THR A 259 7.51 -7.05 18.59
CA THR A 259 7.52 -5.64 19.00
C THR A 259 7.94 -4.76 17.82
N TYR A 260 9.01 -5.11 17.11
CA TYR A 260 9.44 -4.37 15.91
C TYR A 260 8.34 -4.37 14.84
N ALA A 261 7.74 -5.52 14.55
CA ALA A 261 6.64 -5.65 13.59
C ALA A 261 5.44 -4.77 14.00
N LEU A 262 5.04 -4.74 15.27
CA LEU A 262 3.94 -3.91 15.76
C LEU A 262 4.18 -2.41 15.55
N PHE A 263 5.41 -1.94 15.75
CA PHE A 263 5.77 -0.53 15.59
C PHE A 263 6.28 -0.17 14.19
N SER A 264 6.44 -1.15 13.30
CA SER A 264 6.90 -0.97 11.91
C SER A 264 6.15 0.10 11.09
N PRO A 265 4.86 0.44 11.31
CA PRO A 265 4.23 1.52 10.56
C PRO A 265 4.76 2.92 10.90
N PHE A 266 5.46 3.06 12.03
CA PHE A 266 5.98 4.32 12.55
C PHE A 266 7.50 4.47 12.36
N ILE A 267 8.19 3.37 12.04
CA ILE A 267 9.65 3.30 11.97
C ILE A 267 10.11 3.63 10.55
N PHE A 268 11.02 4.59 10.39
CA PHE A 268 11.63 4.92 9.11
C PHE A 268 13.06 5.42 9.30
N GLY A 269 14.00 4.52 9.57
CA GLY A 269 15.41 4.88 9.67
C GLY A 269 16.12 4.36 10.91
N PHE A 270 17.43 4.55 10.90
CA PHE A 270 18.26 4.50 12.10
C PHE A 270 18.32 5.89 12.76
N LEU A 271 19.13 6.05 13.81
CA LEU A 271 19.37 7.33 14.46
C LEU A 271 19.83 8.41 13.46
N PRO A 272 19.34 9.67 13.54
CA PRO A 272 18.46 10.23 14.57
C PRO A 272 16.96 10.04 14.28
N VAL A 273 16.57 9.52 13.12
CA VAL A 273 15.17 9.35 12.72
C VAL A 273 14.41 8.44 13.70
N ALA A 274 15.09 7.42 14.22
CA ALA A 274 14.57 6.51 15.23
C ALA A 274 14.06 7.22 16.53
N VAL A 275 14.65 8.35 16.94
CA VAL A 275 14.18 9.11 18.13
C VAL A 275 12.87 9.83 17.82
N PHE A 276 12.72 10.34 16.60
CA PHE A 276 11.46 10.92 16.15
C PHE A 276 10.36 9.86 16.00
N ASP A 277 10.72 8.66 15.51
CA ASP A 277 9.80 7.52 15.36
C ASP A 277 9.19 7.09 16.70
N GLN A 278 9.98 7.16 17.79
CA GLN A 278 9.53 6.87 19.14
C GLN A 278 8.42 7.82 19.65
N LEU A 279 8.28 9.01 19.06
CA LEU A 279 7.22 9.96 19.43
C LEU A 279 5.92 9.72 18.63
N LEU A 280 6.00 9.14 17.44
CA LEU A 280 4.83 8.96 16.57
C LEU A 280 3.85 7.93 17.11
N ALA A 281 4.34 6.80 17.61
CA ALA A 281 3.48 5.76 18.13
C ALA A 281 2.68 6.23 19.36
N PRO A 282 3.28 6.89 20.38
CA PRO A 282 2.52 7.50 21.48
C PRO A 282 1.52 8.56 21.02
N LEU A 283 1.88 9.43 20.08
CA LEU A 283 0.95 10.44 19.53
C LEU A 283 -0.24 9.81 18.82
N PHE A 284 0.00 8.75 18.05
CA PHE A 284 -1.07 8.01 17.38
C PHE A 284 -1.97 7.27 18.39
N ILE A 285 -1.38 6.66 19.42
CA ILE A 285 -2.13 6.02 20.51
C ILE A 285 -2.98 7.05 21.26
N ALA A 286 -2.43 8.22 21.57
CA ALA A 286 -3.15 9.32 22.21
C ALA A 286 -4.30 9.82 21.32
N PHE A 287 -4.05 10.00 20.02
CA PHE A 287 -5.09 10.33 19.04
C PHE A 287 -6.21 9.29 19.04
N LEU A 288 -5.86 8.00 18.97
CA LEU A 288 -6.83 6.90 18.94
C LEU A 288 -7.63 6.86 20.25
N GLY A 289 -6.98 7.04 21.39
CA GLY A 289 -7.61 7.14 22.71
C GLY A 289 -8.63 8.28 22.77
N VAL A 290 -8.25 9.49 22.34
CA VAL A 290 -9.16 10.64 22.26
C VAL A 290 -10.31 10.35 21.29
N ALA A 291 -10.03 9.79 20.12
CA ALA A 291 -11.04 9.49 19.10
C ALA A 291 -12.05 8.42 19.57
N ILE A 292 -11.60 7.42 20.34
CA ILE A 292 -12.45 6.39 20.95
C ILE A 292 -13.30 6.99 22.07
N VAL A 293 -12.70 7.69 23.03
CA VAL A 293 -13.40 8.30 24.17
C VAL A 293 -14.47 9.29 23.69
N THR A 294 -14.15 10.08 22.67
CA THR A 294 -15.09 11.05 22.07
C THR A 294 -16.08 10.43 21.08
N ARG A 295 -15.94 9.12 20.77
CA ARG A 295 -16.69 8.41 19.72
C ARG A 295 -16.63 9.12 18.36
N SER A 296 -15.50 9.76 18.08
CA SER A 296 -15.26 10.50 16.84
C SER A 296 -14.86 9.58 15.69
N LEU A 297 -14.39 8.37 15.94
CA LEU A 297 -14.02 7.41 14.90
C LEU A 297 -15.10 6.34 14.73
N LYS A 298 -15.64 6.22 13.51
CA LYS A 298 -16.69 5.25 13.16
C LYS A 298 -16.16 4.24 12.14
N LEU A 299 -16.01 2.99 12.57
CA LEU A 299 -15.59 1.87 11.71
C LEU A 299 -16.78 1.31 10.91
N ALA A 300 -16.59 1.07 9.61
CA ALA A 300 -17.57 0.38 8.78
C ALA A 300 -17.79 -1.07 9.25
N CYS A 301 -19.05 -1.49 9.36
CA CYS A 301 -19.41 -2.80 9.91
C CYS A 301 -18.80 -3.96 9.10
N GLU A 302 -18.95 -3.90 7.78
CA GLU A 302 -18.39 -4.86 6.83
C GLU A 302 -16.85 -4.97 6.85
N MET A 303 -16.14 -3.99 7.42
CA MET A 303 -14.67 -4.00 7.53
C MET A 303 -14.14 -4.55 8.86
N ARG A 304 -15.02 -4.85 9.83
CA ARG A 304 -14.61 -5.41 11.13
C ARG A 304 -13.87 -6.72 10.97
N LEU A 305 -14.42 -7.65 10.19
CA LEU A 305 -13.84 -8.98 10.03
C LEU A 305 -12.53 -8.95 9.21
N PRO A 306 -12.41 -8.20 8.09
CA PRO A 306 -11.12 -7.97 7.44
C PRO A 306 -10.04 -7.48 8.39
N ILE A 307 -10.32 -6.46 9.22
CA ILE A 307 -9.34 -5.90 10.15
C ILE A 307 -8.94 -6.92 11.22
N VAL A 308 -9.92 -7.61 11.84
CA VAL A 308 -9.64 -8.66 12.83
C VAL A 308 -8.80 -9.78 12.21
N ALA A 309 -9.14 -10.23 11.00
CA ALA A 309 -8.40 -11.26 10.30
C ALA A 309 -6.94 -10.81 10.03
N MET A 310 -6.72 -9.57 9.60
CA MET A 310 -5.37 -9.03 9.41
C MET A 310 -4.57 -8.95 10.72
N ILE A 311 -5.19 -8.53 11.82
CA ILE A 311 -4.54 -8.48 13.14
C ILE A 311 -4.15 -9.90 13.61
N VAL A 312 -5.06 -10.86 13.48
CA VAL A 312 -4.79 -12.26 13.87
C VAL A 312 -3.69 -12.86 13.01
N VAL A 313 -3.78 -12.71 11.68
CA VAL A 313 -2.74 -13.22 10.78
C VAL A 313 -1.41 -12.54 11.04
N SER A 314 -1.39 -11.22 11.31
CA SER A 314 -0.17 -10.50 11.69
C SER A 314 0.50 -11.06 12.94
N ALA A 315 -0.29 -11.36 13.98
CA ALA A 315 0.24 -11.93 15.23
C ALA A 315 0.81 -13.34 15.03
N LEU A 316 0.19 -14.14 14.15
CA LEU A 316 0.57 -15.52 13.87
C LEU A 316 1.65 -15.67 12.79
N MET A 317 1.88 -14.65 11.96
CA MET A 317 2.79 -14.70 10.83
C MET A 317 4.23 -14.94 11.31
N PRO A 318 4.97 -15.94 10.82
CA PRO A 318 6.38 -16.11 11.18
C PRO A 318 7.24 -14.93 10.75
N HIS A 319 8.37 -14.73 11.43
CA HIS A 319 9.34 -13.70 11.07
C HIS A 319 10.02 -13.99 9.73
N VAL A 320 10.36 -15.27 9.51
CA VAL A 320 10.96 -15.79 8.28
C VAL A 320 10.02 -16.84 7.67
N ILE A 321 9.72 -16.72 6.38
CA ILE A 321 9.02 -17.75 5.60
C ILE A 321 9.79 -18.01 4.32
N SER A 322 10.15 -19.28 4.09
CA SER A 322 10.88 -19.70 2.88
C SER A 322 12.15 -18.89 2.62
N GLY A 323 12.87 -18.56 3.70
CA GLY A 323 14.10 -17.77 3.66
C GLY A 323 13.91 -16.25 3.47
N SER A 324 12.68 -15.76 3.30
CA SER A 324 12.38 -14.33 3.26
C SER A 324 12.28 -13.79 4.69
N TRP A 325 13.07 -12.77 5.02
CA TRP A 325 13.06 -12.11 6.33
C TRP A 325 11.93 -11.07 6.45
N PHE A 326 11.62 -10.69 7.69
CA PHE A 326 10.67 -9.63 8.01
C PHE A 326 9.28 -9.85 7.38
N VAL A 327 8.81 -11.09 7.31
CA VAL A 327 7.49 -11.37 6.74
C VAL A 327 6.38 -10.80 7.62
N ASP A 328 6.58 -10.87 8.93
CA ASP A 328 5.60 -10.49 9.94
C ASP A 328 5.37 -8.98 10.12
N LEU A 329 6.26 -8.12 9.63
CA LEU A 329 6.05 -6.66 9.66
C LEU A 329 5.13 -6.17 8.53
N ARG A 330 4.92 -6.97 7.47
CA ARG A 330 4.23 -6.51 6.26
C ARG A 330 2.75 -6.21 6.50
N LEU A 331 2.08 -7.04 7.32
CA LEU A 331 0.68 -6.80 7.70
C LEU A 331 0.52 -5.60 8.65
N PRO A 332 1.32 -5.45 9.73
CA PRO A 332 1.32 -4.26 10.56
C PRO A 332 1.46 -2.96 9.77
N VAL A 333 2.44 -2.87 8.86
CA VAL A 333 2.63 -1.70 7.99
C VAL A 333 1.35 -1.35 7.23
N MET A 334 0.60 -2.38 6.83
CA MET A 334 -0.62 -2.20 6.06
C MET A 334 -1.85 -1.79 6.87
N LEU A 335 -1.90 -2.12 8.16
CA LEU A 335 -3.08 -1.90 9.01
C LEU A 335 -3.52 -0.44 9.07
N PRO A 336 -2.65 0.58 9.24
CA PRO A 336 -3.08 1.98 9.24
C PRO A 336 -3.81 2.40 7.96
N PHE A 337 -3.35 1.97 6.79
CA PHE A 337 -3.99 2.26 5.51
C PHE A 337 -5.40 1.66 5.44
N ILE A 338 -5.57 0.41 5.89
CA ILE A 338 -6.87 -0.26 5.92
C ILE A 338 -7.80 0.37 6.97
N ILE A 339 -7.29 0.65 8.18
CA ILE A 339 -8.06 1.27 9.27
C ILE A 339 -8.55 2.66 8.86
N ILE A 340 -7.67 3.50 8.31
CA ILE A 340 -8.04 4.84 7.82
C ILE A 340 -9.08 4.72 6.71
N ALA A 341 -8.88 3.84 5.74
CA ALA A 341 -9.85 3.63 4.66
C ALA A 341 -11.22 3.13 5.17
N SER A 342 -11.21 2.35 6.26
CA SER A 342 -12.40 1.70 6.81
C SER A 342 -13.12 2.51 7.89
N THR A 343 -12.63 3.72 8.20
CA THR A 343 -13.19 4.57 9.25
C THR A 343 -13.62 5.93 8.72
N ARG A 344 -14.55 6.57 9.42
CA ARG A 344 -14.84 8.01 9.28
C ARG A 344 -14.48 8.73 10.56
N PHE A 345 -13.87 9.90 10.42
CA PHE A 345 -13.64 10.82 11.51
C PHE A 345 -14.74 11.89 11.56
N GLU A 346 -15.63 11.76 12.54
CA GLU A 346 -16.81 12.60 12.76
C GLU A 346 -16.75 13.22 14.18
N PRO A 347 -15.83 14.16 14.43
CA PRO A 347 -15.68 14.78 15.75
C PRO A 347 -16.84 15.71 16.08
N ARG A 348 -17.28 15.69 17.34
CA ARG A 348 -18.40 16.51 17.84
C ARG A 348 -18.11 18.02 17.88
N SER A 349 -16.84 18.41 17.96
CA SER A 349 -16.43 19.81 18.09
C SER A 349 -15.24 20.13 17.20
N ARG A 350 -15.32 21.28 16.50
CA ARG A 350 -14.21 21.82 15.70
C ARG A 350 -12.97 22.13 16.54
N ARG A 351 -13.13 22.36 17.86
CA ARG A 351 -12.02 22.59 18.79
C ARG A 351 -11.08 21.38 18.92
N VAL A 352 -11.56 20.16 18.61
CA VAL A 352 -10.75 18.93 18.61
C VAL A 352 -10.03 18.73 17.27
N VAL A 353 -10.64 19.18 16.17
CA VAL A 353 -10.09 19.01 14.81
C VAL A 353 -8.82 19.82 14.62
N LEU A 354 -8.83 21.09 15.03
CA LEU A 354 -7.72 22.02 14.81
C LEU A 354 -6.39 21.53 15.43
N PRO A 355 -6.31 21.19 16.74
CA PRO A 355 -5.06 20.72 17.33
C PRO A 355 -4.59 19.39 16.72
N ILE A 356 -5.50 18.45 16.43
CA ILE A 356 -5.15 17.18 15.78
C ILE A 356 -4.56 17.42 14.40
N THR A 357 -5.19 18.29 13.61
CA THR A 357 -4.71 18.67 12.27
C THR A 357 -3.35 19.35 12.35
N ALA A 358 -3.17 20.29 13.28
CA ALA A 358 -1.90 20.98 13.49
C ALA A 358 -0.79 20.01 13.88
N VAL A 359 -1.03 19.11 14.84
CA VAL A 359 -0.07 18.08 15.25
C VAL A 359 0.27 17.16 14.07
N ALA A 360 -0.73 16.70 13.32
CA ALA A 360 -0.51 15.83 12.17
C ALA A 360 0.31 16.50 11.06
N LEU A 361 0.04 17.78 10.76
CA LEU A 361 0.84 18.55 9.79
C LEU A 361 2.27 18.79 10.28
N THR A 362 2.45 19.12 11.56
CA THR A 362 3.78 19.27 12.16
C THR A 362 4.56 17.97 12.10
N VAL A 363 3.94 16.84 12.45
CA VAL A 363 4.53 15.51 12.35
C VAL A 363 4.94 15.19 10.92
N LEU A 364 4.06 15.45 9.94
CA LEU A 364 4.37 15.23 8.53
C LEU A 364 5.52 16.11 8.07
N GLY A 365 5.50 17.40 8.45
CA GLY A 365 6.54 18.36 8.11
C GLY A 365 7.91 17.96 8.65
N LEU A 366 7.97 17.61 9.94
CA LEU A 366 9.19 17.12 10.58
C LEU A 366 9.68 15.82 9.95
N ARG A 367 8.77 14.88 9.64
CA ARG A 367 9.11 13.64 8.94
C ARG A 367 9.76 13.91 7.59
N VAL A 368 9.10 14.68 6.73
CA VAL A 368 9.61 14.99 5.38
C VAL A 368 10.92 15.76 5.45
N TRP A 369 11.05 16.69 6.39
CA TRP A 369 12.29 17.44 6.60
C TRP A 369 13.44 16.52 7.03
N THR A 370 13.25 15.72 8.08
CA THR A 370 14.28 14.80 8.58
C THR A 370 14.72 13.81 7.50
N VAL A 371 13.77 13.20 6.78
CA VAL A 371 14.09 12.29 5.67
C VAL A 371 14.87 13.00 4.57
N SER A 372 14.46 14.21 4.20
CA SER A 372 15.17 15.00 3.18
C SER A 372 16.61 15.33 3.60
N GLN A 373 16.85 15.69 4.86
CA GLN A 373 18.20 15.95 5.37
C GLN A 373 19.04 14.67 5.32
N THR A 374 18.55 13.59 5.92
CA THR A 374 19.25 12.31 5.95
C THR A 374 19.58 11.82 4.55
N TRP A 375 18.64 11.89 3.61
CA TRP A 375 18.89 11.44 2.23
C TRP A 375 19.94 12.29 1.52
N ARG A 376 19.95 13.62 1.72
CA ARG A 376 21.00 14.50 1.17
C ARG A 376 22.37 14.23 1.79
N ASP A 377 22.42 13.85 3.07
CA ASP A 377 23.67 13.47 3.72
C ASP A 377 24.28 12.22 3.08
N TYR A 378 23.46 11.19 2.86
CA TYR A 378 23.88 9.98 2.14
C TYR A 378 24.24 10.25 0.68
N ASP A 379 23.49 11.10 -0.03
CA ASP A 379 23.79 11.47 -1.43
C ASP A 379 25.18 12.12 -1.56
N ARG A 380 25.55 12.95 -0.58
CA ARG A 380 26.90 13.54 -0.51
C ARG A 380 27.98 12.48 -0.35
N TRP A 381 27.76 11.49 0.52
CA TRP A 381 28.71 10.37 0.67
C TRP A 381 28.86 9.57 -0.62
N PHE A 382 27.78 9.34 -1.37
CA PHE A 382 27.88 8.65 -2.67
C PHE A 382 28.61 9.45 -3.73
N THR A 383 28.63 10.79 -3.63
CA THR A 383 29.34 11.65 -4.60
C THR A 383 30.85 11.68 -4.37
N GLU A 384 31.33 11.21 -3.21
CA GLU A 384 32.76 11.10 -2.89
C GLU A 384 33.43 9.88 -3.56
N PHE A 385 32.64 8.94 -4.10
CA PHE A 385 33.07 7.76 -4.85
C PHE A 385 32.69 7.88 -6.33
#